data_AF-A0A377NF45-F1
#
_entry.id   AF-A0A377NF45-F1
#
_cell.length_a   1.000
_cell.length_b   1.000
_cell.length_c   1.000
_cell.angle_alpha   90.00
_cell.angle_beta   90.00
_cell.angle_gamma   90.00
#
_symmetry.space_group_name_H-M   'P 1'
#
loop_
_entity.id
_entity.type
_entity.pdbx_description
1 polymer ?
#
loop_
_entity_poly.entity_id
_entity_poly.type
_entity_poly.pdbx_seq_one_letter_code
_entity_poly.pdbx_strand_id
1 'polypeptide(L)'
;MSGIYLEHSSRNNHILNNQIVNNGHESLGKGKREGLAVDSSANNVIEGNTFALNGAGGVFLYKNCGEHFSSGKSVIRWQHSDHNIIRNNHFIDEPVAIWLASRQTRDLSRLRLRR
;
A
#
# COMPACT_ATOMS: atom_id res chain seq x y z
N MET A 1 10.72 4.31 5.06
CA MET A 1 10.14 3.29 4.14
C MET A 1 8.90 2.72 4.81
N SER A 2 7.99 2.09 4.06
CA SER A 2 6.82 1.43 4.68
C SER A 2 7.29 0.31 5.62
N GLY A 3 6.56 0.07 6.71
CA GLY A 3 6.88 -1.02 7.63
C GLY A 3 6.65 -2.38 6.97
N ILE A 4 5.49 -2.55 6.33
CA ILE A 4 5.13 -3.72 5.54
C ILE A 4 4.73 -3.27 4.13
N TYR A 5 5.19 -4.00 3.11
CA TYR A 5 4.86 -3.73 1.72
C TYR A 5 4.40 -5.02 1.03
N LEU A 6 3.09 -5.15 0.79
CA LEU A 6 2.54 -6.25 0.01
C LEU A 6 2.72 -5.94 -1.46
N GLU A 7 3.77 -6.51 -2.04
CA GLU A 7 4.15 -6.27 -3.42
C GLU A 7 3.16 -6.90 -4.40
N HIS A 8 3.27 -6.47 -5.65
CA HIS A 8 2.36 -6.81 -6.71
C HIS A 8 2.14 -8.31 -6.86
N SER A 9 0.89 -8.69 -7.13
CA SER A 9 0.49 -10.08 -7.35
C SER A 9 0.67 -11.01 -6.14
N SER A 10 1.13 -10.49 -4.99
CA SER A 10 1.02 -11.21 -3.73
C SER A 10 -0.47 -11.36 -3.33
N ARG A 11 -0.80 -12.50 -2.73
CA ARG A 11 -2.16 -12.84 -2.34
C ARG A 11 -2.20 -13.68 -1.07
N ASN A 12 -3.35 -13.68 -0.40
CA ASN A 12 -3.63 -14.55 0.75
C ASN A 12 -2.66 -14.37 1.92
N ASN A 13 -2.10 -13.17 2.08
CA ASN A 13 -1.24 -12.88 3.23
C ASN A 13 -2.11 -12.51 4.44
N HIS A 14 -1.70 -12.99 5.61
CA HIS A 14 -2.37 -12.76 6.88
C HIS A 14 -1.45 -11.90 7.75
N ILE A 15 -1.82 -10.64 7.95
CA ILE A 15 -1.10 -9.69 8.80
C ILE A 15 -1.96 -9.52 10.04
N LEU A 16 -1.67 -10.32 11.06
CA LEU A 16 -2.52 -10.48 12.24
C LEU A 16 -1.80 -10.05 13.51
N ASN A 17 -2.45 -9.26 14.35
CA ASN A 17 -2.03 -8.97 15.73
C ASN A 17 -0.62 -8.36 15.87
N ASN A 18 -0.20 -7.52 14.90
CA ASN A 18 1.11 -6.86 14.93
C ASN A 18 1.03 -5.44 15.51
N GLN A 19 2.15 -4.94 16.01
CA GLN A 19 2.36 -3.52 16.28
C GLN A 19 3.16 -2.90 15.13
N ILE A 20 2.52 -2.01 14.37
CA ILE A 20 3.10 -1.33 13.20
C ILE A 20 3.25 0.13 13.57
N VAL A 21 4.38 0.45 14.21
CA VAL A 21 4.58 1.73 14.89
C VAL A 21 5.81 2.47 14.34
N ASN A 22 5.70 3.78 14.16
CA ASN A 22 6.83 4.68 13.83
C ASN A 22 7.56 4.33 12.51
N ASN A 23 6.81 3.88 11.49
CA ASN A 23 7.36 3.58 10.16
C ASN A 23 7.13 4.75 9.19
N GLY A 24 7.85 4.76 8.07
CA GLY A 24 7.48 5.63 6.94
C GLY A 24 7.73 7.13 7.13
N HIS A 25 8.51 7.56 8.12
CA HIS A 25 8.93 8.97 8.22
C HIS A 25 9.82 9.38 7.03
N GLU A 26 9.83 10.69 6.76
CA GLU A 26 10.71 11.29 5.75
C GLU A 26 12.17 10.91 6.00
N SER A 27 12.85 10.53 4.94
CA SER A 27 14.26 10.13 5.01
C SER A 27 14.93 10.34 3.67
N LEU A 28 16.11 10.97 3.68
CA LEU A 28 16.96 11.16 2.50
C LEU A 28 16.22 11.81 1.30
N GLY A 29 15.40 12.84 1.57
CA GLY A 29 14.63 13.55 0.55
C GLY A 29 13.46 12.75 -0.05
N LYS A 30 13.16 11.55 0.47
CA LYS A 30 11.97 10.78 0.10
C LYS A 30 10.83 11.15 1.05
N GLY A 31 9.65 11.44 0.47
CA GLY A 31 8.45 11.78 1.22
C GLY A 31 7.98 10.65 2.14
N LYS A 32 7.04 11.01 3.04
CA LYS A 32 6.47 10.08 4.01
C LYS A 32 5.77 8.89 3.35
N ARG A 33 5.71 7.77 4.06
CA ARG A 33 5.14 6.49 3.65
C ARG A 33 4.25 5.91 4.75
N GLU A 34 3.36 5.04 4.30
CA GLU A 34 2.42 4.27 5.09
C GLU A 34 3.10 3.24 6.02
N GLY A 35 2.43 2.84 7.09
CA GLY A 35 2.81 1.70 7.92
C GLY A 35 2.72 0.39 7.13
N LEU A 36 1.62 0.19 6.40
CA LEU A 36 1.39 -0.98 5.54
C LEU A 36 0.87 -0.57 4.16
N ALA A 37 1.57 -1.01 3.12
CA ALA A 37 1.17 -0.84 1.73
C ALA A 37 0.48 -2.09 1.18
N VAL A 38 -0.65 -1.91 0.52
CA VAL A 38 -1.30 -2.93 -0.32
C VAL A 38 -1.19 -2.49 -1.77
N ASP A 39 -0.07 -2.82 -2.40
CA ASP A 39 0.24 -2.46 -3.78
C ASP A 39 -0.13 -3.59 -4.74
N SER A 40 -1.26 -3.43 -5.43
CA SER A 40 -1.69 -4.36 -6.49
C SER A 40 -1.69 -5.82 -6.01
N SER A 41 -2.18 -6.05 -4.78
CA SER A 41 -2.22 -7.33 -4.08
C SER A 41 -3.62 -7.61 -3.54
N ALA A 42 -4.01 -8.88 -3.47
CA ALA A 42 -5.42 -9.26 -3.33
C ALA A 42 -5.67 -10.37 -2.31
N ASN A 43 -6.90 -10.44 -1.78
CA ASN A 43 -7.31 -11.47 -0.80
C ASN A 43 -6.44 -11.50 0.47
N ASN A 44 -5.84 -10.37 0.86
CA ASN A 44 -5.08 -10.30 2.10
C ASN A 44 -6.00 -9.97 3.28
N VAL A 45 -5.66 -10.45 4.46
CA VAL A 45 -6.35 -10.15 5.71
C VAL A 45 -5.41 -9.35 6.60
N ILE A 46 -5.82 -8.13 6.95
CA ILE A 46 -5.14 -7.23 7.87
C ILE A 46 -6.06 -7.08 9.08
N GLU A 47 -5.76 -7.77 10.17
CA GLU A 47 -6.67 -7.87 11.31
C GLU A 47 -5.97 -7.82 12.67
N GLY A 48 -6.61 -7.17 13.65
CA GLY A 48 -6.13 -7.16 15.04
C GLY A 48 -4.84 -6.38 15.26
N ASN A 49 -4.35 -5.64 14.25
CA ASN A 49 -3.09 -4.91 14.35
C ASN A 49 -3.30 -3.54 15.01
N THR A 50 -2.25 -3.05 15.64
CA THR A 50 -2.16 -1.67 16.13
C THR A 50 -1.23 -0.88 15.21
N PHE A 51 -1.76 0.16 14.58
CA PHE A 51 -0.99 1.16 13.82
C PHE A 51 -0.86 2.42 14.66
N ALA A 52 0.36 2.89 14.87
CA ALA A 52 0.56 4.14 15.58
C ALA A 52 1.73 4.96 15.04
N LEU A 53 1.55 6.28 14.98
CA LEU A 53 2.61 7.25 14.72
C LEU A 53 3.37 7.01 13.40
N ASN A 54 2.77 6.37 12.40
CA ASN A 54 3.44 6.20 11.11
C ASN A 54 3.46 7.52 10.31
N GLY A 55 4.47 7.67 9.47
CA GLY A 55 4.79 8.94 8.81
C GLY A 55 3.68 9.48 7.92
N ALA A 56 3.14 8.67 7.01
CA ALA A 56 2.02 9.10 6.15
C ALA A 56 0.66 8.61 6.62
N GLY A 57 0.62 7.51 7.39
CA GLY A 57 -0.63 6.88 7.81
C GLY A 57 -0.48 5.36 8.00
N GLY A 58 -1.59 4.71 8.36
CA GLY A 58 -1.65 3.28 8.69
C GLY A 58 -1.61 2.38 7.45
N VAL A 59 -2.76 2.17 6.80
CA VAL A 59 -2.90 1.25 5.65
C VAL A 59 -3.22 2.01 4.37
N PHE A 60 -2.36 1.92 3.36
CA PHE A 60 -2.61 2.54 2.06
C PHE A 60 -2.87 1.46 1.00
N LEU A 61 -4.07 1.50 0.41
CA LEU A 61 -4.46 0.64 -0.71
C LEU A 61 -4.32 1.40 -2.03
N TYR A 62 -3.53 0.86 -2.94
CA TYR A 62 -3.39 1.43 -4.27
C TYR A 62 -2.99 0.38 -5.30
N LYS A 63 -3.26 0.70 -6.56
CA LYS A 63 -2.71 -0.05 -7.69
C LYS A 63 -1.56 0.78 -8.27
N ASN A 64 -0.34 0.31 -8.12
CA ASN A 64 0.80 0.92 -8.79
C ASN A 64 0.86 0.39 -10.23
N CYS A 65 0.30 1.11 -11.19
CA CYS A 65 0.09 0.56 -12.53
C CYS A 65 1.33 0.54 -13.45
N GLY A 66 2.54 0.35 -12.92
CA GLY A 66 3.74 0.21 -13.75
C GLY A 66 4.28 1.54 -14.25
N GLU A 67 4.32 2.55 -13.37
CA GLU A 67 4.77 3.93 -13.63
C GLU A 67 6.21 4.04 -14.21
N HIS A 68 6.94 2.91 -14.31
CA HIS A 68 8.25 2.78 -14.94
C HIS A 68 8.35 1.62 -15.94
N PHE A 69 7.22 1.15 -16.48
CA PHE A 69 7.20 0.12 -17.51
C PHE A 69 7.89 0.60 -18.79
N SER A 70 7.62 1.83 -19.22
CA SER A 70 8.25 2.43 -20.43
C SER A 70 9.77 2.59 -20.32
N SER A 71 10.33 2.58 -19.11
CA SER A 71 11.77 2.62 -18.87
C SER A 71 12.39 1.25 -18.58
N GLY A 72 11.59 0.17 -18.66
CA GLY A 72 12.02 -1.20 -18.37
C GLY A 72 12.28 -1.49 -16.90
N LYS A 73 12.03 -0.52 -16.00
CA LYS A 73 12.33 -0.63 -14.57
C LYS A 73 11.17 -1.17 -13.73
N SER A 74 10.04 -1.48 -14.36
CA SER A 74 8.87 -2.04 -13.67
C SER A 74 8.08 -2.93 -14.63
N VAL A 75 7.35 -3.88 -14.08
CA VAL A 75 6.45 -4.76 -14.82
C VAL A 75 5.04 -4.18 -14.86
N ILE A 76 4.24 -4.59 -15.85
CA ILE A 76 2.80 -4.31 -15.83
C ILE A 76 2.18 -5.11 -14.69
N ARG A 77 1.49 -4.39 -13.80
CA ARG A 77 0.77 -4.99 -12.68
C ARG A 77 -0.67 -5.28 -13.07
N TRP A 78 -0.93 -6.54 -13.41
CA TRP A 78 -2.24 -7.02 -13.84
C TRP A 78 -3.23 -7.15 -12.68
N GLN A 79 -2.73 -7.53 -11.51
CA GLN A 79 -3.53 -7.71 -10.30
C GLN A 79 -4.17 -6.40 -9.83
N HIS A 80 -5.45 -6.46 -9.47
CA HIS A 80 -6.15 -5.39 -8.76
C HIS A 80 -5.91 -5.49 -7.25
N SER A 81 -6.09 -4.40 -6.51
CA SER A 81 -6.06 -4.43 -5.04
C SER A 81 -7.43 -4.84 -4.48
N ASP A 82 -7.93 -6.01 -4.89
CA ASP A 82 -9.29 -6.47 -4.63
C ASP A 82 -9.39 -7.52 -3.51
N HIS A 83 -10.59 -7.61 -2.91
CA HIS A 83 -10.92 -8.59 -1.87
C HIS A 83 -10.02 -8.59 -0.63
N ASN A 84 -9.31 -7.49 -0.37
CA ASN A 84 -8.57 -7.30 0.87
C ASN A 84 -9.54 -6.98 2.01
N ILE A 85 -9.34 -7.63 3.16
CA ILE A 85 -10.14 -7.41 4.36
C ILE A 85 -9.28 -6.69 5.38
N ILE A 86 -9.73 -5.50 5.79
CA ILE A 86 -9.14 -4.73 6.88
C ILE A 86 -10.19 -4.65 7.99
N ARG A 87 -9.99 -5.38 9.09
CA ARG A 87 -10.98 -5.46 10.17
C ARG A 87 -10.34 -5.49 11.54
N ASN A 88 -11.02 -4.98 12.56
CA ASN A 88 -10.60 -5.07 13.96
C ASN A 88 -9.17 -4.54 14.23
N ASN A 89 -8.70 -3.54 13.47
CA ASN A 89 -7.41 -2.89 13.72
C ASN A 89 -7.60 -1.61 14.54
N HIS A 90 -6.61 -1.27 15.34
CA HIS A 90 -6.57 -0.03 16.11
C HIS A 90 -5.61 0.96 15.44
N PHE A 91 -6.07 2.18 15.16
CA PHE A 91 -5.24 3.26 14.60
C PHE A 91 -5.15 4.38 15.63
N ILE A 92 -3.94 4.72 16.06
CA ILE A 92 -3.67 5.68 17.13
C ILE A 92 -2.75 6.76 16.57
N ASP A 93 -3.21 8.02 16.58
CA ASP A 93 -2.42 9.18 16.14
C ASP A 93 -1.80 9.03 14.74
N GLU A 94 -2.51 8.34 13.84
CA GLU A 94 -2.14 8.23 12.43
C GLU A 94 -2.57 9.48 11.65
N PRO A 95 -1.72 10.05 10.78
CA PRO A 95 -2.14 11.15 9.91
C PRO A 95 -3.35 10.79 9.04
N VAL A 96 -3.38 9.54 8.57
CA VAL A 96 -4.52 8.90 7.90
C VAL A 96 -4.58 7.44 8.33
N ALA A 97 -5.69 6.99 8.91
CA ALA A 97 -5.84 5.58 9.32
C ALA A 97 -5.78 4.62 8.13
N ILE A 98 -6.72 4.77 7.18
CA ILE A 98 -6.80 3.99 5.95
C ILE A 98 -6.99 4.93 4.78
N TRP A 99 -6.15 4.82 3.75
CA TRP A 99 -6.31 5.58 2.51
C TRP A 99 -6.58 4.63 1.33
N LEU A 100 -7.83 4.63 0.88
CA LEU A 100 -8.25 3.92 -0.34
C LEU A 100 -7.90 4.73 -1.58
N ALA A 101 -7.35 4.05 -2.57
CA ALA A 101 -6.92 4.66 -3.84
C ALA A 101 -5.92 5.82 -3.61
N SER A 102 -4.94 5.65 -2.71
CA SER A 102 -3.97 6.69 -2.33
C SER A 102 -3.08 7.19 -3.47
N ARG A 103 -3.19 6.58 -4.66
CA ARG A 103 -2.52 6.99 -5.90
C ARG A 103 -3.49 7.22 -7.07
N GLN A 104 -4.79 7.42 -6.82
CA GLN A 104 -5.81 7.59 -7.86
C GLN A 104 -5.53 8.79 -8.79
N THR A 105 -4.87 9.83 -8.27
CA THR A 105 -4.52 11.04 -9.04
C THR A 105 -3.41 10.83 -10.05
N ARG A 106 -2.73 9.67 -10.04
CA ARG A 106 -1.66 9.39 -10.99
C ARG A 106 -2.27 9.04 -12.35
N ASP A 107 -1.90 9.79 -13.38
CA ASP A 107 -2.38 9.56 -14.74
C ASP A 107 -1.85 8.20 -15.27
N LEU A 108 -2.78 7.28 -15.52
CA LEU A 108 -2.51 5.94 -16.03
C LEU A 108 -2.85 5.80 -17.52
N SER A 109 -3.31 6.86 -18.19
CA SER A 109 -3.74 6.82 -19.60
C SER A 109 -2.64 6.33 -20.55
N ARG A 110 -1.37 6.59 -20.19
CA ARG A 110 -0.19 6.20 -20.96
C ARG A 110 0.18 4.71 -20.83
N LEU A 111 -0.51 3.95 -19.98
CA LEU A 111 -0.29 2.52 -19.77
C LEU A 111 -1.27 1.62 -20.54
N ARG A 112 -2.08 2.20 -21.45
CA ARG A 112 -2.95 1.44 -22.34
C ARG A 112 -2.12 0.59 -23.31
N LEU A 113 -1.97 -0.69 -22.97
CA LEU A 113 -1.69 -1.71 -23.98
C LEU A 113 -2.86 -1.75 -24.97
N ARG A 114 -2.53 -1.68 -26.27
CA ARG A 114 -3.46 -2.04 -27.34
C ARG A 114 -3.89 -3.49 -27.07
N ARG A 115 -5.20 -3.70 -26.92
CA ARG A 115 -5.79 -5.05 -26.84
C ARG A 115 -5.57 -5.78 -28.15
#